data_AF-A0A0R2FZQ2-F1
#
_entry.id   AF-A0A0R2FZQ2-F1
#
_cell.length_a   1.000
_cell.length_b   1.000
_cell.length_c   1.000
_cell.angle_alpha   90.00
_cell.angle_beta   90.00
_cell.angle_gamma   90.00
#
_symmetry.space_group_name_H-M   'P 1'
#
loop_
_entity.id
_entity.type
_entity.pdbx_description
1 polymer ?
#
loop_
_entity_poly.entity_id
_entity_poly.type
_entity_poly.pdbx_seq_one_letter_code
_entity_poly.pdbx_strand_id
1 'polypeptide(L)'
;MQLSNKNLVKSNSISSIEEKKKIVTKAPEPREIHEMKAKLGQAGKQQRESLEVLKETIIENAKVEANKIRDKAYEDGEREGFEKGYQDGKNEGQKVATELIEKARKNYKDIVADIKRYEHDKHDEIFEFAVEMAEVVLKHRIDEDASELLALIEPIFFKLEKPDQIFIIHANERYHDLIMKKMEEKRSEVSRLRYTIINDSKMGLYEINIESSDSLETFNLKSELEKYVKSVEESVNEL
;
A
#
# COMPACT_ATOMS: atom_id res chain seq x y z
N MET A 1 -36.53 22.26 -52.32
CA MET A 1 -37.32 21.76 -53.47
C MET A 1 -38.70 22.41 -53.39
N GLN A 2 -38.93 23.40 -54.24
CA GLN A 2 -39.89 23.39 -55.35
C GLN A 2 -41.36 23.57 -54.92
N LEU A 3 -41.86 24.77 -55.22
CA LEU A 3 -43.26 25.17 -55.31
C LEU A 3 -44.01 24.32 -56.33
N SER A 4 -45.29 24.03 -56.09
CA SER A 4 -46.26 23.86 -57.18
C SER A 4 -47.69 24.18 -56.72
N ASN A 5 -48.10 25.41 -56.99
CA ASN A 5 -49.51 25.78 -57.18
C ASN A 5 -50.13 24.93 -58.30
N LYS A 6 -51.41 24.59 -58.17
CA LYS A 6 -52.31 24.46 -59.33
C LYS A 6 -53.76 24.72 -58.92
N ASN A 7 -54.18 25.97 -59.18
CA ASN A 7 -55.55 26.37 -59.39
C ASN A 7 -56.24 25.46 -60.41
N LEU A 8 -57.52 25.14 -60.19
CA LEU A 8 -58.47 24.84 -61.25
C LEU A 8 -59.88 25.26 -60.80
N VAL A 9 -60.14 26.57 -60.94
CA VAL A 9 -61.50 27.10 -61.07
C VAL A 9 -61.94 26.76 -62.49
N LYS A 10 -62.91 25.85 -62.65
CA LYS A 10 -63.64 25.68 -63.91
C LYS A 10 -64.99 26.36 -63.78
N SER A 11 -65.06 27.54 -64.38
CA SER A 11 -66.28 28.22 -64.80
C SER A 11 -66.98 27.37 -65.86
N ASN A 12 -68.17 26.85 -65.55
CA ASN A 12 -69.07 26.34 -66.57
C ASN A 12 -70.16 27.37 -66.83
N SER A 13 -70.07 27.96 -68.02
CA SER A 13 -71.08 28.76 -68.69
C SER A 13 -72.38 27.99 -68.84
N ILE A 14 -73.45 28.57 -68.30
CA ILE A 14 -74.82 28.06 -68.38
C ILE A 14 -75.42 28.55 -69.71
N SER A 15 -75.61 27.63 -70.66
CA SER A 15 -76.42 27.88 -71.85
C SER A 15 -77.89 27.71 -71.50
N SER A 16 -78.63 28.81 -71.64
CA SER A 16 -80.05 28.97 -71.41
C SER A 16 -80.89 28.02 -72.28
N ILE A 17 -81.60 27.09 -71.64
CA ILE A 17 -82.83 26.51 -72.18
C ILE A 17 -83.91 26.84 -71.15
N GLU A 18 -84.77 27.79 -71.51
CA GLU A 18 -85.94 28.21 -70.74
C GLU A 18 -87.00 27.10 -70.75
N GLU A 19 -86.88 26.14 -69.84
CA GLU A 19 -88.08 25.59 -69.23
C GLU A 19 -88.41 26.48 -68.03
N LYS A 20 -89.47 27.29 -68.14
CA LYS A 20 -90.12 27.94 -67.00
C LYS A 20 -90.67 26.86 -66.06
N LYS A 21 -89.79 26.24 -65.28
CA LYS A 21 -90.20 25.55 -64.06
C LYS A 21 -90.73 26.64 -63.15
N LYS A 22 -92.05 26.66 -63.01
CA LYS A 22 -92.77 27.44 -62.02
C LYS A 22 -92.15 27.07 -60.67
N ILE A 23 -91.20 27.86 -60.17
CA ILE A 23 -90.71 27.73 -58.80
C ILE A 23 -91.87 28.21 -57.94
N VAL A 24 -92.79 27.30 -57.64
CA VAL A 24 -93.74 27.49 -56.57
C VAL A 24 -92.95 27.24 -55.30
N THR A 25 -92.24 28.27 -54.81
CA THR A 25 -91.86 28.30 -53.41
C THR A 25 -93.15 28.42 -52.62
N LYS A 26 -93.74 27.27 -52.27
CA LYS A 26 -94.58 27.22 -51.08
C LYS A 26 -93.66 27.66 -49.94
N ALA A 27 -93.94 28.82 -49.37
CA ALA A 27 -93.40 29.15 -48.06
C ALA A 27 -93.74 27.95 -47.16
N PRO A 28 -92.76 27.27 -46.55
CA PRO A 28 -93.04 26.11 -45.73
C PRO A 28 -94.10 26.52 -44.72
N GLU A 29 -95.16 25.73 -44.62
CA GLU A 29 -96.28 25.97 -43.71
C GLU A 29 -95.70 26.21 -42.30
N PRO A 30 -96.32 27.04 -41.43
CA PRO A 30 -95.78 27.33 -40.10
C PRO A 30 -95.40 26.07 -39.30
N ARG A 31 -96.08 24.95 -39.56
CA ARG A 31 -95.78 23.61 -39.05
C ARG A 31 -94.46 23.02 -39.57
N GLU A 32 -94.16 23.14 -40.86
CA GLU A 32 -92.91 22.64 -41.46
C GLU A 32 -91.68 23.40 -40.94
N ILE A 33 -91.78 24.73 -40.74
CA ILE A 33 -90.72 25.54 -40.10
C ILE A 33 -90.55 25.15 -38.63
N HIS A 34 -91.66 24.90 -37.92
CA HIS A 34 -91.63 24.45 -36.53
C HIS A 34 -90.99 23.06 -36.38
N GLU A 35 -91.31 22.12 -37.28
CA GLU A 35 -90.72 20.78 -37.33
C GLU A 35 -89.24 20.83 -37.73
N MET A 36 -88.85 21.68 -38.68
CA MET A 36 -87.44 21.88 -39.03
C MET A 36 -86.64 22.53 -37.88
N LYS A 37 -87.19 23.55 -37.22
CA LYS A 37 -86.58 24.16 -36.01
C LYS A 37 -86.52 23.18 -34.85
N ALA A 38 -87.54 22.33 -34.68
CA ALA A 38 -87.56 21.28 -33.66
C ALA A 38 -86.51 20.20 -33.96
N LYS A 39 -86.37 19.75 -35.22
CA LYS A 39 -85.33 18.80 -35.65
C LYS A 39 -83.93 19.38 -35.55
N LEU A 40 -83.71 20.66 -35.92
CA LEU A 40 -82.44 21.37 -35.73
C LEU A 40 -82.10 21.57 -34.24
N GLY A 41 -83.10 21.88 -33.41
CA GLY A 41 -82.93 21.99 -31.96
C GLY A 41 -82.65 20.64 -31.28
N GLN A 42 -83.27 19.56 -31.76
CA GLN A 42 -82.99 18.19 -31.33
C GLN A 42 -81.59 17.72 -31.77
N ALA A 43 -81.20 17.98 -33.02
CA ALA A 43 -79.87 17.68 -33.53
C ALA A 43 -78.77 18.46 -32.79
N GLY A 44 -79.00 19.75 -32.50
CA GLY A 44 -78.08 20.56 -31.69
C GLY A 44 -77.97 20.12 -30.23
N LYS A 45 -79.06 19.62 -29.63
CA LYS A 45 -79.05 18.98 -28.31
C LYS A 45 -78.27 17.66 -28.31
N GLN A 46 -78.55 16.77 -29.27
CA GLN A 46 -77.82 15.51 -29.43
C GLN A 46 -76.33 15.75 -29.69
N GLN A 47 -75.96 16.75 -30.48
CA GLN A 47 -74.57 17.12 -30.72
C GLN A 47 -73.88 17.60 -29.42
N ARG A 48 -74.55 18.42 -28.60
CA ARG A 48 -74.03 18.88 -27.31
C ARG A 48 -73.86 17.74 -26.31
N GLU A 49 -74.84 16.85 -26.20
CA GLU A 49 -74.75 15.64 -25.37
C GLU A 49 -73.59 14.75 -25.83
N SER A 50 -73.41 14.55 -27.14
CA SER A 50 -72.28 13.78 -27.67
C SER A 50 -70.92 14.42 -27.37
N LEU A 51 -70.84 15.76 -27.36
CA LEU A 51 -69.62 16.50 -27.03
C LEU A 51 -69.29 16.46 -25.54
N GLU A 52 -70.31 16.49 -24.66
CA GLU A 52 -70.15 16.29 -23.21
C GLU A 52 -69.62 14.88 -22.93
N VAL A 53 -70.22 13.84 -23.54
CA VAL A 53 -69.76 12.46 -23.41
C VAL A 53 -68.32 12.30 -23.94
N LEU A 54 -68.00 12.92 -25.08
CA LEU A 54 -66.65 12.88 -25.64
C LEU A 54 -65.62 13.58 -24.73
N LYS A 55 -65.98 14.74 -24.16
CA LYS A 55 -65.14 15.48 -23.20
C LYS A 55 -64.88 14.64 -21.95
N GLU A 56 -65.91 14.03 -21.36
CA GLU A 56 -65.76 13.16 -20.20
C GLU A 56 -64.90 11.95 -20.52
N THR A 57 -65.09 11.34 -21.70
CA THR A 57 -64.25 10.23 -22.17
C THR A 57 -62.79 10.63 -22.33
N ILE A 58 -62.50 11.82 -22.89
CA ILE A 58 -61.13 12.33 -23.04
C ILE A 58 -60.49 12.58 -21.66
N ILE A 59 -61.22 13.19 -20.73
CA ILE A 59 -60.72 13.47 -19.38
C ILE A 59 -60.46 12.17 -18.63
N GLU A 60 -61.37 11.19 -18.72
CA GLU A 60 -61.21 9.90 -18.07
C GLU A 60 -60.01 9.13 -18.64
N ASN A 61 -59.88 9.09 -19.96
CA ASN A 61 -58.71 8.50 -20.61
C ASN A 61 -57.41 9.20 -20.21
N ALA A 62 -57.40 10.54 -20.12
CA ALA A 62 -56.23 11.30 -19.67
C ALA A 62 -55.85 10.99 -18.22
N LYS A 63 -56.83 10.80 -17.32
CA LYS A 63 -56.58 10.38 -15.93
C LYS A 63 -56.01 8.95 -15.85
N VAL A 64 -56.57 8.02 -16.64
CA VAL A 64 -56.07 6.65 -16.71
C VAL A 64 -54.62 6.62 -17.19
N GLU A 65 -54.30 7.36 -18.26
CA GLU A 65 -52.93 7.46 -18.76
C GLU A 65 -52.00 8.17 -17.76
N ALA A 66 -52.45 9.24 -17.10
CA ALA A 66 -51.66 9.90 -16.05
C ALA A 66 -51.33 8.96 -14.88
N ASN A 67 -52.29 8.14 -14.44
CA ASN A 67 -52.05 7.14 -13.40
C ASN A 67 -51.05 6.08 -13.86
N LYS A 68 -51.19 5.56 -15.09
CA LYS A 68 -50.21 4.61 -15.65
C LYS A 68 -48.80 5.20 -15.70
N ILE A 69 -48.66 6.45 -16.13
CA ILE A 69 -47.36 7.13 -16.19
C ILE A 69 -46.79 7.29 -14.79
N ARG A 70 -47.60 7.72 -13.82
CA ARG A 70 -47.19 7.89 -12.43
C ARG A 70 -46.73 6.56 -11.82
N ASP A 71 -47.52 5.51 -11.95
CA ASP A 71 -47.24 4.21 -11.35
C ASP A 71 -45.98 3.60 -11.99
N LYS A 72 -45.83 3.72 -13.32
CA LYS A 72 -44.61 3.31 -14.02
C LYS A 72 -43.38 4.11 -13.59
N ALA A 73 -43.49 5.43 -13.50
CA ALA A 73 -42.39 6.28 -13.05
C ALA A 73 -41.98 5.99 -11.59
N TYR A 74 -42.95 5.63 -10.74
CA TYR A 74 -42.71 5.22 -9.37
C TYR A 74 -41.95 3.88 -9.32
N GLU A 75 -42.43 2.86 -10.03
CA GLU A 75 -41.76 1.55 -10.10
C GLU A 75 -40.35 1.65 -10.71
N ASP A 76 -40.21 2.42 -11.79
CA ASP A 76 -38.90 2.64 -12.43
C ASP A 76 -37.96 3.39 -11.50
N GLY A 77 -38.44 4.42 -10.80
CA GLY A 77 -37.66 5.19 -9.83
C GLY A 77 -37.24 4.40 -8.60
N GLU A 78 -38.12 3.57 -8.03
CA GLU A 78 -37.77 2.70 -6.91
C GLU A 78 -36.72 1.66 -7.33
N ARG A 79 -36.93 1.02 -8.48
CA ARG A 79 -36.00 0.00 -8.99
C ARG A 79 -34.63 0.59 -9.30
N GLU A 80 -34.57 1.71 -10.02
CA GLU A 80 -33.31 2.37 -10.38
C GLU A 80 -32.60 2.92 -9.13
N GLY A 81 -33.34 3.57 -8.23
CA GLY A 81 -32.80 4.10 -6.98
C GLY A 81 -32.24 3.01 -6.07
N PHE A 82 -32.95 1.89 -5.94
CA PHE A 82 -32.49 0.75 -5.15
C PHE A 82 -31.25 0.09 -5.76
N GLU A 83 -31.27 -0.23 -7.06
CA GLU A 83 -30.14 -0.87 -7.73
C GLU A 83 -28.90 0.03 -7.68
N LYS A 84 -29.06 1.32 -8.00
CA LYS A 84 -27.95 2.27 -7.97
C LYS A 84 -27.41 2.46 -6.56
N GLY A 85 -28.28 2.66 -5.57
CA GLY A 85 -27.86 2.81 -4.17
C GLY A 85 -27.15 1.56 -3.63
N TYR A 86 -27.62 0.37 -4.01
CA TYR A 86 -26.98 -0.89 -3.66
C TYR A 86 -25.59 -1.03 -4.29
N GLN A 87 -25.47 -0.76 -5.60
CA GLN A 87 -24.17 -0.84 -6.29
C GLN A 87 -23.18 0.21 -5.79
N ASP A 88 -23.62 1.45 -5.59
CA ASP A 88 -22.78 2.53 -5.08
C ASP A 88 -22.29 2.18 -3.67
N GLY A 89 -23.18 1.76 -2.77
CA GLY A 89 -22.82 1.35 -1.40
C GLY A 89 -21.89 0.14 -1.37
N LYS A 90 -22.12 -0.86 -2.24
CA LYS A 90 -21.23 -2.02 -2.38
C LYS A 90 -19.83 -1.61 -2.86
N ASN A 91 -19.75 -0.77 -3.88
CA ASN A 91 -18.47 -0.31 -4.44
C ASN A 91 -17.68 0.54 -3.44
N GLU A 92 -18.35 1.46 -2.74
CA GLU A 92 -17.72 2.28 -1.71
C GLU A 92 -17.25 1.43 -0.54
N GLY A 93 -18.10 0.51 -0.05
CA GLY A 93 -17.73 -0.43 1.01
C GLY A 93 -16.53 -1.30 0.62
N GLN A 94 -16.49 -1.79 -0.62
CA GLN A 94 -15.38 -2.61 -1.11
C GLN A 94 -14.08 -1.79 -1.25
N LYS A 95 -14.17 -0.53 -1.65
CA LYS A 95 -13.03 0.39 -1.70
C LYS A 95 -12.45 0.64 -0.30
N VAL A 96 -13.29 1.01 0.66
CA VAL A 96 -12.88 1.24 2.06
C VAL A 96 -12.28 -0.03 2.66
N ALA A 97 -12.90 -1.19 2.44
CA ALA A 97 -12.38 -2.47 2.91
C ALA A 97 -10.99 -2.77 2.32
N THR A 98 -10.80 -2.52 1.02
CA THR A 98 -9.51 -2.73 0.36
C THR A 98 -8.43 -1.80 0.91
N GLU A 99 -8.74 -0.52 1.11
CA GLU A 99 -7.82 0.45 1.71
C GLU A 99 -7.42 0.06 3.14
N LEU A 100 -8.37 -0.41 3.95
CA LEU A 100 -8.11 -0.90 5.30
C LEU A 100 -7.23 -2.14 5.31
N ILE A 101 -7.48 -3.10 4.40
CA ILE A 101 -6.67 -4.31 4.27
C ILE A 101 -5.24 -3.95 3.87
N GLU A 102 -5.06 -3.04 2.92
CA GLU A 102 -3.72 -2.63 2.48
C GLU A 102 -2.97 -1.86 3.58
N LYS A 103 -3.65 -0.99 4.32
CA LYS A 103 -3.07 -0.34 5.52
C LYS A 103 -2.66 -1.35 6.58
N ALA A 104 -3.53 -2.33 6.87
CA ALA A 104 -3.24 -3.37 7.85
C ALA A 104 -2.04 -4.23 7.42
N ARG A 105 -1.96 -4.61 6.14
CA ARG A 105 -0.83 -5.34 5.57
C ARG A 105 0.48 -4.55 5.66
N LYS A 106 0.43 -3.27 5.34
CA LYS A 106 1.61 -2.39 5.44
C LYS A 106 2.06 -2.29 6.90
N ASN A 107 1.16 -1.95 7.82
CA ASN A 107 1.48 -1.85 9.24
C ASN A 107 2.06 -3.16 9.79
N TYR A 108 1.50 -4.31 9.39
CA TYR A 108 2.04 -5.61 9.80
C TYR A 108 3.47 -5.83 9.31
N LYS A 109 3.76 -5.50 8.04
CA LYS A 109 5.13 -5.58 7.49
C LYS A 109 6.10 -4.66 8.23
N ASP A 110 5.67 -3.43 8.51
CA ASP A 110 6.48 -2.43 9.22
C ASP A 110 6.78 -2.94 10.66
N ILE A 111 5.78 -3.47 11.37
CA ILE A 111 5.95 -4.06 12.71
C ILE A 111 6.92 -5.24 12.68
N VAL A 112 6.80 -6.14 11.71
CA VAL A 112 7.72 -7.29 11.59
C VAL A 112 9.16 -6.83 11.34
N ALA A 113 9.35 -5.79 10.53
CA ALA A 113 10.67 -5.21 10.30
C ALA A 113 11.22 -4.54 11.57
N ASP A 114 10.37 -3.83 12.32
CA ASP A 114 10.73 -3.18 13.57
C ASP A 114 11.12 -4.20 14.66
N ILE A 115 10.38 -5.30 14.78
CA ILE A 115 10.72 -6.39 15.73
C ILE A 115 12.09 -6.97 15.39
N LYS A 116 12.35 -7.31 14.13
CA LYS A 116 13.65 -7.85 13.71
C LYS A 116 14.81 -6.90 13.98
N ARG A 117 14.61 -5.61 13.72
CA ARG A 117 15.61 -4.59 14.03
C ARG A 117 15.85 -4.50 15.53
N TYR A 118 14.78 -4.46 16.33
CA TYR A 118 14.89 -4.44 17.78
C TYR A 118 15.63 -5.66 18.34
N GLU A 119 15.35 -6.87 17.82
CA GLU A 119 16.06 -8.09 18.21
C GLU A 119 17.55 -8.00 17.90
N HIS A 120 17.91 -7.54 16.71
CA HIS A 120 19.31 -7.36 16.32
C HIS A 120 20.02 -6.29 17.16
N ASP A 121 19.41 -5.11 17.30
CA ASP A 121 19.98 -4.01 18.08
C ASP A 121 20.21 -4.44 19.55
N LYS A 122 19.27 -5.20 20.13
CA LYS A 122 19.39 -5.70 21.51
C LYS A 122 20.39 -6.83 21.64
N HIS A 123 20.53 -7.66 20.63
CA HIS A 123 21.58 -8.67 20.58
C HIS A 123 22.95 -7.99 20.62
N ASP A 124 23.19 -7.02 19.73
CA ASP A 124 24.46 -6.30 19.64
C ASP A 124 24.79 -5.55 20.95
N GLU A 125 23.80 -4.90 21.57
CA GLU A 125 23.97 -4.21 22.86
C GLU A 125 24.41 -5.17 23.99
N ILE A 126 23.85 -6.39 24.03
CA ILE A 126 24.23 -7.41 25.03
C ILE A 126 25.67 -7.87 24.81
N PHE A 127 26.08 -8.05 23.55
CA PHE A 127 27.44 -8.47 23.23
C PHE A 127 28.47 -7.39 23.52
N GLU A 128 28.19 -6.15 23.16
CA GLU A 128 29.04 -5.00 23.50
C GLU A 128 29.22 -4.90 25.02
N PHE A 129 28.13 -5.01 25.77
CA PHE A 129 28.18 -5.02 27.23
C PHE A 129 29.01 -6.18 27.79
N ALA A 130 28.88 -7.38 27.22
CA ALA A 130 29.69 -8.54 27.62
C ALA A 130 31.18 -8.33 27.36
N VAL A 131 31.55 -7.73 26.22
CA VAL A 131 32.94 -7.38 25.91
C VAL A 131 33.47 -6.37 26.91
N GLU A 132 32.73 -5.31 27.21
CA GLU A 132 33.12 -4.29 28.19
C GLU A 132 33.35 -4.91 29.57
N MET A 133 32.42 -5.76 30.03
CA MET A 133 32.55 -6.46 31.31
C MET A 133 33.80 -7.35 31.35
N ALA A 134 34.01 -8.15 30.30
CA ALA A 134 35.17 -9.04 30.20
C ALA A 134 36.47 -8.24 30.18
N GLU A 135 36.50 -7.13 29.43
CA GLU A 135 37.66 -6.24 29.35
C GLU A 135 37.99 -5.66 30.72
N VAL A 136 37.00 -5.15 31.47
CA VAL A 136 37.21 -4.60 32.81
C VAL A 136 37.75 -5.67 33.77
N VAL A 137 37.16 -6.86 33.78
CA VAL A 137 37.59 -7.96 34.66
C VAL A 137 39.02 -8.40 34.32
N LEU A 138 39.33 -8.60 33.04
CA LEU A 138 40.65 -9.06 32.61
C LEU A 138 41.72 -7.99 32.84
N LYS A 139 41.43 -6.71 32.57
CA LYS A 139 42.35 -5.61 32.90
C LYS A 139 42.66 -5.59 34.39
N HIS A 140 41.64 -5.71 35.23
CA HIS A 140 41.83 -5.77 36.68
C HIS A 140 42.73 -6.94 37.10
N ARG A 141 42.49 -8.15 36.57
CA ARG A 141 43.33 -9.32 36.85
C ARG A 141 44.77 -9.15 36.35
N ILE A 142 44.97 -8.56 35.16
CA ILE A 142 46.31 -8.26 34.62
C ILE A 142 47.02 -7.18 35.44
N ASP A 143 46.27 -6.22 35.98
CA ASP A 143 46.83 -5.18 36.84
C ASP A 143 47.26 -5.73 38.20
N GLU A 144 46.54 -6.71 38.74
CA GLU A 144 46.93 -7.45 39.95
C GLU A 144 48.09 -8.41 39.69
N ASP A 145 48.06 -9.15 38.59
CA ASP A 145 49.09 -10.11 38.18
C ASP A 145 49.39 -10.01 36.68
N ALA A 146 50.54 -9.39 36.37
CA ALA A 146 51.01 -9.21 35.01
C ALA A 146 51.24 -10.53 34.25
N SER A 147 51.41 -11.66 34.95
CA SER A 147 51.60 -12.97 34.33
C SER A 147 50.36 -13.47 33.59
N GLU A 148 49.17 -12.98 33.94
CA GLU A 148 47.92 -13.27 33.23
C GLU A 148 47.97 -12.80 31.77
N LEU A 149 48.62 -11.65 31.48
CA LEU A 149 48.81 -11.18 30.12
C LEU A 149 49.68 -12.15 29.29
N LEU A 150 50.73 -12.72 29.91
CA LEU A 150 51.56 -13.71 29.23
C LEU A 150 50.78 -14.99 28.91
N ALA A 151 49.89 -15.42 29.79
CA ALA A 151 49.05 -16.59 29.54
C ALA A 151 48.15 -16.38 28.32
N LEU A 152 47.64 -15.16 28.11
CA LEU A 152 46.80 -14.82 26.96
C LEU A 152 47.57 -14.82 25.62
N ILE A 153 48.85 -14.44 25.62
CA ILE A 153 49.67 -14.40 24.40
C ILE A 153 50.41 -15.72 24.10
N GLU A 154 50.39 -16.70 25.02
CA GLU A 154 51.06 -17.99 24.83
C GLU A 154 50.69 -18.70 23.52
N PRO A 155 49.42 -18.71 23.08
CA PRO A 155 49.05 -19.30 21.78
C PRO A 155 49.75 -18.65 20.59
N ILE A 156 50.06 -17.35 20.67
CA ILE A 156 50.80 -16.63 19.63
C ILE A 156 52.23 -17.16 19.57
N PHE A 157 52.91 -17.30 20.72
CA PHE A 157 54.25 -17.89 20.73
C PHE A 157 54.26 -19.30 20.17
N PHE A 158 53.28 -20.13 20.53
CA PHE A 158 53.16 -21.50 20.01
C PHE A 158 52.96 -21.53 18.48
N LYS A 159 52.08 -20.66 17.95
CA LYS A 159 51.85 -20.53 16.51
C LYS A 159 53.10 -20.11 15.75
N LEU A 160 53.91 -19.25 16.37
CA LEU A 160 55.14 -18.71 15.80
C LEU A 160 56.36 -19.59 16.09
N GLU A 161 56.22 -20.73 16.77
CA GLU A 161 57.34 -21.53 17.23
C GLU A 161 57.93 -22.39 16.09
N LYS A 162 59.08 -21.98 15.53
CA LYS A 162 59.86 -22.79 14.58
C LYS A 162 61.36 -22.75 14.91
N PRO A 163 62.14 -23.77 14.48
CA PRO A 163 63.59 -23.73 14.59
C PRO A 163 64.18 -22.52 13.85
N ASP A 164 65.29 -21.99 14.37
CA ASP A 164 66.08 -20.90 13.76
C ASP A 164 65.38 -19.52 13.66
N GLN A 165 64.25 -19.35 14.35
CA GLN A 165 63.46 -18.12 14.31
C GLN A 165 64.01 -17.03 15.25
N ILE A 166 63.82 -15.78 14.83
CA ILE A 166 64.09 -14.59 15.65
C ILE A 166 62.76 -13.97 16.04
N PHE A 167 62.54 -13.73 17.33
CA PHE A 167 61.40 -12.94 17.81
C PHE A 167 61.83 -11.51 18.19
N ILE A 168 61.09 -10.51 17.73
CA ILE A 168 61.21 -9.12 18.19
C ILE A 168 59.90 -8.78 18.89
N ILE A 169 59.98 -8.60 20.20
CA ILE A 169 58.81 -8.39 21.05
C ILE A 169 58.79 -6.93 21.48
N HIS A 170 57.77 -6.19 21.07
CA HIS A 170 57.51 -4.84 21.55
C HIS A 170 56.43 -4.90 22.62
N ALA A 171 56.72 -4.34 23.79
CA ALA A 171 55.80 -4.32 24.92
C ALA A 171 56.09 -3.11 25.81
N ASN A 172 55.13 -2.75 26.65
CA ASN A 172 55.35 -1.80 27.73
C ASN A 172 56.45 -2.30 28.69
N GLU A 173 57.28 -1.38 29.21
CA GLU A 173 58.41 -1.69 30.10
C GLU A 173 58.02 -2.50 31.35
N ARG A 174 56.77 -2.34 31.83
CA ARG A 174 56.21 -3.11 32.95
C ARG A 174 56.32 -4.63 32.76
N TYR A 175 56.30 -5.11 31.52
CA TYR A 175 56.29 -6.53 31.20
C TYR A 175 57.68 -7.09 30.88
N HIS A 176 58.72 -6.25 30.85
CA HIS A 176 60.05 -6.64 30.38
C HIS A 176 60.61 -7.88 31.07
N ASP A 177 60.69 -7.86 32.41
CA ASP A 177 61.32 -8.96 33.18
C ASP A 177 60.52 -10.26 33.08
N LEU A 178 59.19 -10.11 33.01
CA LEU A 178 58.26 -11.21 32.88
C LEU A 178 58.38 -11.88 31.49
N ILE A 179 58.42 -11.09 30.42
CA ILE A 179 58.67 -11.58 29.05
C ILE A 179 60.07 -12.20 28.97
N MET A 180 61.10 -11.58 29.54
CA MET A 180 62.46 -12.10 29.55
C MET A 180 62.52 -13.50 30.17
N LYS A 181 61.94 -13.67 31.35
CA LYS A 181 61.88 -14.97 32.03
C LYS A 181 61.22 -16.02 31.14
N LYS A 182 60.07 -15.70 30.56
CA LYS A 182 59.33 -16.61 29.67
C LYS A 182 60.09 -16.97 28.40
N MET A 183 60.82 -16.02 27.83
CA MET A 183 61.62 -16.26 26.63
C MET A 183 62.86 -17.12 26.91
N GLU A 184 63.48 -17.00 28.08
CA GLU A 184 64.55 -17.91 28.50
C GLU A 184 64.03 -19.34 28.73
N GLU A 185 62.83 -19.51 29.28
CA GLU A 185 62.16 -20.81 29.38
C GLU A 185 61.97 -21.42 27.98
N LYS A 186 61.38 -20.67 27.03
CA LYS A 186 61.18 -21.13 25.64
C LYS A 186 62.48 -21.42 24.90
N ARG A 187 63.55 -20.68 25.17
CA ARG A 187 64.87 -20.92 24.56
C ARG A 187 65.44 -22.29 24.94
N SER A 188 65.06 -22.84 26.08
CA SER A 188 65.44 -24.21 26.47
C SER A 188 64.68 -25.30 25.72
N GLU A 189 63.50 -24.97 25.18
CA GLU A 189 62.59 -25.88 24.46
C GLU A 189 62.82 -25.81 22.94
N VAL A 190 63.15 -24.62 22.42
CA VAL A 190 63.24 -24.35 20.97
C VAL A 190 64.69 -24.18 20.53
N SER A 191 65.13 -25.07 19.64
CA SER A 191 66.49 -25.05 19.10
C SER A 191 66.79 -23.74 18.36
N ARG A 192 67.87 -23.07 18.78
CA ARG A 192 68.42 -21.85 18.17
C ARG A 192 67.44 -20.67 18.14
N LEU A 193 66.48 -20.63 19.06
CA LEU A 193 65.63 -19.47 19.27
C LEU A 193 66.47 -18.25 19.67
N ARG A 194 66.25 -17.15 18.96
CA ARG A 194 66.80 -15.82 19.29
C ARG A 194 65.64 -14.88 19.55
N TYR A 195 65.81 -13.97 20.48
CA TYR A 195 64.79 -12.96 20.74
C TYR A 195 65.39 -11.62 21.12
N THR A 196 64.61 -10.56 20.98
CA THR A 196 64.91 -9.21 21.47
C THR A 196 63.64 -8.60 22.01
N ILE A 197 63.72 -7.95 23.17
CA ILE A 197 62.61 -7.24 23.80
C ILE A 197 62.88 -5.75 23.64
N ILE A 198 61.92 -5.04 23.07
CA ILE A 198 61.95 -3.60 22.85
C ILE A 198 60.89 -2.98 23.76
N ASN A 199 61.37 -2.24 24.76
CA ASN A 199 60.49 -1.50 25.66
C ASN A 199 59.92 -0.29 24.92
N ASP A 200 58.61 -0.27 24.73
CA ASP A 200 57.87 0.84 24.12
C ASP A 200 56.88 1.43 25.13
N SER A 201 57.23 2.58 25.70
CA SER A 201 56.38 3.28 26.66
C SER A 201 55.14 3.92 26.04
N LYS A 202 55.06 4.00 24.70
CA LYS A 202 53.87 4.50 23.99
C LYS A 202 52.86 3.40 23.69
N MET A 203 53.25 2.14 23.83
CA MET A 203 52.36 0.99 23.65
C MET A 203 51.39 0.88 24.82
N GLY A 204 50.15 0.45 24.53
CA GLY A 204 49.13 0.24 25.55
C GLY A 204 49.52 -0.84 26.57
N LEU A 205 49.02 -0.76 27.80
CA LEU A 205 49.31 -1.73 28.86
C LEU A 205 48.78 -3.14 28.55
N TYR A 206 47.80 -3.28 27.67
CA TYR A 206 47.19 -4.57 27.33
C TYR A 206 47.42 -4.93 25.87
N GLU A 207 48.56 -4.48 25.33
CA GLU A 207 48.97 -4.65 23.94
C GLU A 207 50.42 -5.15 23.88
N ILE A 208 50.68 -6.12 23.00
CA ILE A 208 52.02 -6.66 22.73
C ILE A 208 52.12 -6.96 21.23
N ASN A 209 53.22 -6.54 20.60
CA ASN A 209 53.55 -6.92 19.23
C ASN A 209 54.66 -7.95 19.23
N ILE A 210 54.43 -9.08 18.57
CA ILE A 210 55.40 -10.16 18.40
C ILE A 210 55.68 -10.29 16.92
N GLU A 211 56.87 -9.87 16.53
CA GLU A 211 57.37 -10.04 15.17
C GLU A 211 58.27 -11.27 15.13
N SER A 212 58.11 -12.06 14.07
CA SER A 212 58.97 -13.16 13.71
C SER A 212 59.48 -12.99 12.28
N SER A 213 60.39 -13.84 11.83
CA SER A 213 60.92 -13.78 10.46
C SER A 213 59.87 -13.86 9.36
N ASP A 214 58.71 -14.48 9.64
CA ASP A 214 57.67 -14.75 8.65
C ASP A 214 56.37 -13.95 8.87
N SER A 215 56.20 -13.33 10.04
CA SER A 215 54.90 -12.76 10.43
C SER A 215 55.01 -11.76 11.58
N LEU A 216 54.08 -10.81 11.60
CA LEU A 216 53.83 -9.90 12.70
C LEU A 216 52.46 -10.24 13.30
N GLU A 217 52.45 -10.54 14.59
CA GLU A 217 51.23 -10.79 15.35
C GLU A 217 51.07 -9.68 16.40
N THR A 218 49.91 -9.03 16.42
CA THR A 218 49.55 -8.01 17.40
C THR A 218 48.50 -8.56 18.33
N PHE A 219 48.82 -8.63 19.62
CA PHE A 219 47.85 -8.88 20.65
C PHE A 219 47.33 -7.54 21.18
N ASN A 220 46.01 -7.36 21.16
CA ASN A 220 45.32 -6.26 21.84
C ASN A 220 44.10 -6.84 22.54
N LEU A 221 44.03 -6.71 23.87
CA LEU A 221 42.99 -7.36 24.68
C LEU A 221 41.57 -7.06 24.18
N LYS A 222 41.28 -5.80 23.84
CA LYS A 222 39.95 -5.40 23.37
C LYS A 222 39.61 -6.07 22.05
N SER A 223 40.53 -5.98 21.07
CA SER A 223 40.32 -6.60 19.76
C SER A 223 40.23 -8.12 19.83
N GLU A 224 40.95 -8.78 20.73
CA GLU A 224 40.84 -10.23 20.92
C GLU A 224 39.50 -10.64 21.54
N LEU A 225 38.95 -9.86 22.48
CA LEU A 225 37.62 -10.09 23.04
C LEU A 225 36.52 -9.92 21.98
N GLU A 226 36.62 -8.87 21.15
CA GLU A 226 35.70 -8.63 20.02
C GLU A 226 35.73 -9.79 19.02
N LYS A 227 36.93 -10.28 18.65
CA LYS A 227 37.08 -11.45 17.77
C LYS A 227 36.48 -12.70 18.39
N TYR A 228 36.71 -12.94 19.68
CA TYR A 228 36.18 -14.09 20.39
C TYR A 228 34.64 -14.08 20.38
N VAL A 229 34.04 -12.94 20.75
CA VAL A 229 32.58 -12.78 20.74
C VAL A 229 32.00 -13.02 19.35
N LYS A 230 32.62 -12.46 18.31
CA LYS A 230 32.18 -12.70 16.93
C LYS A 230 32.25 -14.17 16.54
N SER A 231 33.28 -14.90 16.95
CA SER A 231 33.38 -16.35 16.69
C SER A 231 32.29 -17.16 17.38
N VAL A 232 31.86 -16.73 18.57
CA VAL A 232 30.75 -17.35 19.31
C VAL A 232 29.43 -17.07 18.59
N GLU A 233 29.21 -15.85 18.13
CA GLU A 233 28.03 -15.47 17.34
C GLU A 233 27.91 -16.31 16.06
N GLU A 234 29.00 -16.44 15.30
CA GLU A 234 29.06 -17.27 14.10
C GLU A 234 28.73 -18.73 14.43
N SER A 235 29.26 -19.27 15.53
CA SER A 235 29.00 -20.65 15.97
C SER A 235 27.56 -20.90 16.41
N VAL A 236 26.89 -19.89 16.99
CA VAL A 236 25.49 -19.98 17.42
C VAL A 236 24.53 -19.92 16.23
N ASN A 237 24.88 -19.16 15.18
CA ASN A 237 24.07 -19.04 13.96
C ASN A 237 24.17 -20.27 13.02
N GLU A 238 25.13 -21.16 13.23
CA GLU A 238 25.29 -22.42 12.47
C GLU A 238 24.52 -23.62 13.07
N LEU A 239 23.90 -23.46 14.24
CA LEU A 239 23.12 -24.50 14.94
C LEU A 239 21.60 -24.37 14.71
#